data_AF-W2HFW7-F1
#
_entry.id   AF-W2HFW7-F1
#
_cell.length_a   1.000
_cell.length_b   1.000
_cell.length_c   1.000
_cell.angle_alpha   90.00
_cell.angle_beta   90.00
_cell.angle_gamma   90.00
#
_symmetry.space_group_name_H-M   'P 1'
#
loop_
_entity.id
_entity.type
_entity.pdbx_description
1 polymer ?
#
loop_
_entity_poly.entity_id
_entity_poly.type
_entity_poly.pdbx_seq_one_letter_code
_entity_poly.pdbx_strand_id
1 'polypeptide(L)'
;MASSELTKTLHDHLVQGKRGLEKALEILLQSSTDVEEALATLFSFETKQRRVSQDVMLTFIESLPQAEWIIAACGLMLQETDSWCSWAVAIILRKLMANLTGTALLQAEICWIQCLSFTDRAIACSAPVKISSAIEGNALYVAGDGYNYDSNNRSPFCWKGDWTFDKKKEIWRFIPAPTGASDFYIVSAYAEGYLYASSVPVADSDGYLQKRVLVRRGASFSDPCGIWRLVKLEGDRCALYNVNQDVFLSSPPEAADGYRRDVVTSPFHPLDEKRSEYREWKITAATVPLMEMGLHEFFKREYEKAVETFSKVLSKDTIFSADRKKAIHYRLMANWMLKNEDYAKQDIALLSDLDWSPSYFYCVLRHGKLVDEDTALLEQLPVKSP
;
A
#
# COMPACT_ATOMS: atom_id res chain seq x y z
N MET A 1 -23.22 -16.78 22.52
CA MET A 1 -22.89 -17.85 21.54
C MET A 1 -21.43 -18.24 21.76
N ALA A 2 -21.04 -19.51 21.61
CA ALA A 2 -19.63 -19.88 21.74
C ALA A 2 -18.81 -19.22 20.60
N SER A 3 -17.57 -18.79 20.85
CA SER A 3 -16.73 -18.07 19.86
C SER A 3 -16.57 -18.84 18.53
N SER A 4 -16.47 -20.16 18.59
CA SER A 4 -16.38 -21.03 17.41
C SER A 4 -17.68 -21.16 16.61
N GLU A 5 -18.84 -21.03 17.27
CA GLU A 5 -20.16 -21.05 16.64
C GLU A 5 -20.44 -19.70 15.97
N LEU A 6 -20.12 -18.60 16.65
CA LEU A 6 -20.15 -17.24 16.08
C LEU A 6 -19.34 -17.14 14.79
N THR A 7 -18.09 -17.61 14.83
CA THR A 7 -17.18 -17.55 13.68
C THR A 7 -17.73 -18.27 12.46
N LYS A 8 -18.29 -19.48 12.65
CA LYS A 8 -18.89 -20.25 11.55
C LYS A 8 -20.10 -19.55 10.96
N THR A 9 -21.01 -19.04 11.80
CA THR A 9 -22.19 -18.33 11.33
C THR A 9 -21.83 -17.06 10.56
N LEU A 10 -20.86 -16.28 11.04
CA LEU A 10 -20.36 -15.10 10.33
C LEU A 10 -19.79 -15.48 8.96
N HIS A 11 -18.90 -16.47 8.93
CA HIS A 11 -18.29 -16.95 7.69
C HIS A 11 -19.35 -17.44 6.68
N ASP A 12 -20.34 -18.22 7.10
CA ASP A 12 -21.39 -18.74 6.21
C ASP A 12 -22.23 -17.64 5.56
N HIS A 13 -22.45 -16.52 6.26
CA HIS A 13 -23.08 -15.35 5.66
C HIS A 13 -22.13 -14.61 4.72
N LEU A 14 -20.86 -14.45 5.06
CA LEU A 14 -19.89 -13.77 4.20
C LEU A 14 -19.63 -14.54 2.89
N VAL A 15 -19.73 -15.87 2.89
CA VAL A 15 -19.67 -16.69 1.65
C VAL A 15 -20.79 -16.33 0.66
N GLN A 16 -21.93 -15.82 1.14
CA GLN A 16 -23.03 -15.36 0.28
C GLN A 16 -22.74 -14.01 -0.41
N GLY A 17 -21.55 -13.46 -0.19
CA GLY A 17 -21.09 -12.21 -0.77
C GLY A 17 -21.87 -11.00 -0.26
N LYS A 18 -22.14 -10.04 -1.15
CA LYS A 18 -22.84 -8.78 -0.80
C LYS A 18 -24.18 -9.00 -0.09
N ARG A 19 -24.89 -10.09 -0.39
CA ARG A 19 -26.22 -10.39 0.21
C ARG A 19 -26.15 -10.81 1.68
N GLY A 20 -25.03 -11.39 2.12
CA GLY A 20 -24.86 -11.84 3.50
C GLY A 20 -24.12 -10.85 4.40
N LEU A 21 -23.58 -9.77 3.83
CA LEU A 21 -22.72 -8.83 4.55
C LEU A 21 -23.47 -8.10 5.69
N GLU A 22 -24.67 -7.59 5.41
CA GLU A 22 -25.52 -6.95 6.43
C GLU A 22 -25.83 -7.92 7.57
N LYS A 23 -26.17 -9.17 7.24
CA LYS A 23 -26.49 -10.18 8.24
C LYS A 23 -25.27 -10.59 9.07
N ALA A 24 -24.10 -10.71 8.46
CA ALA A 24 -22.86 -10.96 9.17
C ALA A 24 -22.54 -9.82 10.15
N LEU A 25 -22.73 -8.56 9.72
CA LEU A 25 -22.52 -7.39 10.58
C LEU A 25 -23.48 -7.38 11.77
N GLU A 26 -24.78 -7.59 11.54
CA GLU A 26 -25.78 -7.69 12.61
C GLU A 26 -25.39 -8.75 13.64
N ILE A 27 -24.99 -9.94 13.18
CA ILE A 27 -24.62 -11.05 14.06
C ILE A 27 -23.39 -10.71 14.90
N LEU A 28 -22.36 -10.11 14.28
CA LEU A 28 -21.15 -9.68 14.99
C LEU A 28 -21.51 -8.70 16.12
N LEU A 29 -22.32 -7.69 15.80
CA LEU A 29 -22.69 -6.62 16.73
C LEU A 29 -23.60 -7.10 17.86
N GLN A 30 -24.48 -8.08 17.59
CA GLN A 30 -25.41 -8.60 18.60
C GLN A 30 -24.80 -9.67 19.50
N SER A 31 -23.85 -10.44 18.97
CA SER A 31 -23.41 -11.69 19.60
C SER A 31 -21.98 -11.64 20.15
N SER A 32 -21.18 -10.64 19.76
CA SER A 32 -19.81 -10.52 20.25
C SER A 32 -19.71 -9.63 21.47
N THR A 33 -19.02 -10.11 22.51
CA THR A 33 -18.62 -9.32 23.67
C THR A 33 -17.25 -8.67 23.49
N ASP A 34 -16.43 -9.20 22.58
CA ASP A 34 -15.12 -8.68 22.19
C ASP A 34 -15.00 -8.76 20.66
N VAL A 35 -15.16 -7.61 20.00
CA VAL A 35 -15.15 -7.53 18.54
C VAL A 35 -13.77 -7.84 17.98
N GLU A 36 -12.69 -7.47 18.65
CA GLU A 36 -11.33 -7.71 18.17
C GLU A 36 -10.99 -9.20 18.21
N GLU A 37 -11.33 -9.89 19.29
CA GLU A 37 -11.14 -11.35 19.40
C GLU A 37 -11.98 -12.11 18.35
N ALA A 38 -13.22 -11.68 18.14
CA ALA A 38 -14.09 -12.28 17.12
C ALA A 38 -13.53 -12.10 15.71
N LEU A 39 -13.01 -10.91 15.38
CA LEU A 39 -12.36 -10.64 14.09
C LEU A 39 -11.08 -11.47 13.90
N ALA A 40 -10.23 -11.56 14.93
CA ALA A 40 -9.03 -12.39 14.88
C ALA A 40 -9.36 -13.87 14.62
N THR A 41 -10.40 -14.38 15.29
CA THR A 41 -10.88 -15.76 15.10
C THR A 41 -11.45 -15.97 13.70
N LEU A 42 -12.23 -15.01 13.19
CA LEU A 42 -12.79 -15.04 11.84
C LEU A 42 -11.68 -15.06 10.77
N PHE A 43 -10.67 -14.20 10.89
CA PHE A 43 -9.57 -14.16 9.92
C PHE A 43 -8.75 -15.46 9.95
N SER A 44 -8.39 -15.96 11.13
CA SER A 44 -7.68 -17.24 11.27
C SER A 44 -8.49 -18.43 10.73
N PHE A 45 -9.82 -18.35 10.79
CA PHE A 45 -10.70 -19.35 10.17
C PHE A 45 -10.70 -19.22 8.65
N GLU A 46 -10.84 -18.00 8.12
CA GLU A 46 -10.88 -17.74 6.68
C GLU A 46 -9.56 -18.08 5.99
N THR A 47 -8.41 -17.81 6.60
CA THR A 47 -7.10 -18.17 6.00
C THR A 47 -6.95 -19.65 5.72
N LYS A 48 -7.68 -20.50 6.47
CA LYS A 48 -7.74 -21.95 6.29
C LYS A 48 -8.80 -22.38 5.28
N GLN A 49 -9.96 -21.71 5.25
CA GLN A 49 -11.07 -22.09 4.36
C GLN A 49 -10.92 -21.53 2.94
N ARG A 50 -10.45 -20.28 2.81
CA ARG A 50 -10.30 -19.54 1.54
C ARG A 50 -11.57 -19.57 0.68
N ARG A 51 -12.73 -19.30 1.29
CA ARG A 51 -14.05 -19.35 0.64
C ARG A 51 -14.67 -17.97 0.46
N VAL A 52 -14.33 -17.00 1.30
CA VAL A 52 -14.84 -15.64 1.18
C VAL A 52 -13.89 -14.85 0.29
N SER A 53 -14.43 -14.22 -0.76
CA SER A 53 -13.62 -13.35 -1.62
C SER A 53 -13.03 -12.17 -0.81
N GLN A 54 -11.80 -11.78 -1.11
CA GLN A 54 -11.14 -10.66 -0.43
C GLN A 54 -11.96 -9.36 -0.48
N ASP A 55 -12.59 -9.04 -1.61
CA ASP A 55 -13.43 -7.83 -1.74
C ASP A 55 -14.59 -7.83 -0.74
N VAL A 56 -15.21 -8.99 -0.46
CA VAL A 56 -16.30 -9.11 0.51
C VAL A 56 -15.79 -8.91 1.93
N MET A 57 -14.64 -9.50 2.27
CA MET A 57 -14.00 -9.29 3.58
C MET A 57 -13.63 -7.83 3.80
N LEU A 58 -12.99 -7.20 2.82
CA LEU A 58 -12.62 -5.78 2.87
C LEU A 58 -13.86 -4.88 3.01
N THR A 59 -14.93 -5.16 2.28
CA THR A 59 -16.20 -4.41 2.39
C THR A 59 -16.84 -4.61 3.77
N PHE A 60 -16.79 -5.82 4.33
CA PHE A 60 -17.28 -6.10 5.67
C PHE A 60 -16.53 -5.29 6.73
N ILE A 61 -15.20 -5.22 6.61
CA ILE A 61 -14.37 -4.40 7.51
C ILE A 61 -14.65 -2.90 7.35
N GLU A 62 -14.76 -2.38 6.12
CA GLU A 62 -15.17 -0.99 5.88
C GLU A 62 -16.57 -0.66 6.46
N SER A 63 -17.42 -1.67 6.69
CA SER A 63 -18.78 -1.51 7.22
C SER A 63 -18.87 -1.53 8.76
N LEU A 64 -17.76 -1.74 9.48
CA LEU A 64 -17.76 -1.72 10.93
C LEU A 64 -18.07 -0.31 11.46
N PRO A 65 -18.88 -0.17 12.53
CA PRO A 65 -19.37 1.14 12.96
C PRO A 65 -18.35 1.96 13.77
N GLN A 66 -17.28 1.35 14.30
CA GLN A 66 -16.25 2.03 15.09
C GLN A 66 -14.92 2.03 14.35
N ALA A 67 -14.26 3.19 14.31
CA ALA A 67 -12.98 3.34 13.63
C ALA A 67 -11.89 2.46 14.24
N GLU A 68 -11.89 2.32 15.56
CA GLU A 68 -10.97 1.50 16.33
C GLU A 68 -11.06 0.03 15.89
N TRP A 69 -12.27 -0.48 15.64
CA TRP A 69 -12.46 -1.85 15.14
C TRP A 69 -11.95 -2.03 13.71
N ILE A 70 -12.12 -1.01 12.85
CA ILE A 70 -11.56 -1.01 11.49
C ILE A 70 -10.02 -1.04 11.55
N ILE A 71 -9.42 -0.20 12.42
CA ILE A 71 -7.96 -0.14 12.59
C ILE A 71 -7.44 -1.49 13.13
N ALA A 72 -8.09 -2.06 14.14
CA ALA A 72 -7.72 -3.35 14.72
C ALA A 72 -7.83 -4.47 13.67
N ALA A 73 -8.92 -4.50 12.90
CA ALA A 73 -9.11 -5.45 11.80
C ALA A 73 -8.00 -5.34 10.75
N CYS A 74 -7.68 -4.12 10.31
CA CYS A 74 -6.61 -3.88 9.36
C CYS A 74 -5.26 -4.36 9.91
N GLY A 75 -4.97 -4.06 11.19
CA GLY A 75 -3.76 -4.52 11.87
C GLY A 75 -3.65 -6.04 11.92
N LEU A 76 -4.75 -6.75 12.19
CA LEU A 76 -4.80 -8.22 12.19
C LEU A 76 -4.58 -8.79 10.77
N MET A 77 -5.25 -8.24 9.75
CA MET A 77 -5.07 -8.67 8.37
C MET A 77 -3.63 -8.45 7.89
N LEU A 78 -2.98 -7.36 8.30
CA LEU A 78 -1.60 -7.06 7.93
C LEU A 78 -0.55 -7.91 8.67
N GLN A 79 -0.90 -8.59 9.76
CA GLN A 79 -0.01 -9.58 10.38
C GLN A 79 0.07 -10.87 9.56
N GLU A 80 -1.02 -11.22 8.87
CA GLU A 80 -1.10 -12.39 7.99
C GLU A 80 -0.87 -11.99 6.52
N THR A 81 0.29 -11.38 6.25
CA THR A 81 0.57 -10.74 4.95
C THR A 81 0.35 -11.65 3.73
N ASP A 82 0.53 -12.96 3.85
CA ASP A 82 0.33 -13.91 2.73
C ASP A 82 -1.13 -14.21 2.41
N SER A 83 -2.04 -13.91 3.33
CA SER A 83 -3.47 -14.20 3.19
C SER A 83 -4.26 -13.03 2.62
N TRP A 84 -3.76 -11.80 2.83
CA TRP A 84 -4.49 -10.57 2.53
C TRP A 84 -3.65 -9.63 1.64
N CYS A 85 -4.31 -8.93 0.71
CA CYS A 85 -3.65 -7.91 -0.10
C CYS A 85 -3.34 -6.66 0.74
N SER A 86 -2.08 -6.48 1.13
CA SER A 86 -1.61 -5.37 1.97
C SER A 86 -1.94 -3.99 1.41
N TRP A 87 -1.81 -3.77 0.10
CA TRP A 87 -2.18 -2.52 -0.55
C TRP A 87 -3.69 -2.23 -0.50
N ALA A 88 -4.54 -3.26 -0.54
CA ALA A 88 -5.99 -3.09 -0.45
C ALA A 88 -6.39 -2.68 0.97
N VAL A 89 -5.79 -3.32 1.98
CA VAL A 89 -5.94 -2.92 3.39
C VAL A 89 -5.40 -1.50 3.62
N ALA A 90 -4.28 -1.15 2.99
CA ALA A 90 -3.74 0.21 3.04
C ALA A 90 -4.73 1.23 2.47
N ILE A 91 -5.43 0.95 1.37
CA ILE A 91 -6.45 1.85 0.83
C ILE A 91 -7.57 2.11 1.85
N ILE A 92 -8.03 1.08 2.58
CA ILE A 92 -9.01 1.24 3.67
C ILE A 92 -8.47 2.18 4.74
N LEU A 93 -7.27 1.89 5.27
CA LEU A 93 -6.63 2.72 6.29
C LEU A 93 -6.47 4.16 5.84
N ARG A 94 -6.06 4.40 4.59
CA ARG A 94 -5.92 5.75 4.02
C ARG A 94 -7.25 6.50 4.02
N LYS A 95 -8.32 5.87 3.52
CA LYS A 95 -9.67 6.47 3.50
C LYS A 95 -10.15 6.78 4.91
N LEU A 96 -9.90 5.88 5.86
CA LEU A 96 -10.28 6.05 7.25
C LEU A 96 -9.53 7.25 7.87
N MET A 97 -8.20 7.26 7.78
CA MET A 97 -7.35 8.34 8.33
C MET A 97 -7.75 9.74 7.85
N ALA A 98 -8.24 9.89 6.62
CA ALA A 98 -8.70 11.17 6.09
C ALA A 98 -9.85 11.80 6.90
N ASN A 99 -10.59 11.00 7.67
CA ASN A 99 -11.74 11.43 8.46
C ASN A 99 -11.52 11.29 9.98
N LEU A 100 -10.36 10.82 10.42
CA LEU A 100 -10.07 10.63 11.84
C LEU A 100 -9.39 11.85 12.46
N THR A 101 -9.54 11.98 13.77
CA THR A 101 -8.83 12.95 14.60
C THR A 101 -8.41 12.32 15.92
N GLY A 102 -7.54 13.00 16.68
CA GLY A 102 -7.14 12.56 18.02
C GLY A 102 -6.52 11.17 18.06
N THR A 103 -6.92 10.38 19.07
CA THR A 103 -6.33 9.06 19.37
C THR A 103 -6.55 8.04 18.25
N ALA A 104 -7.73 8.02 17.61
CA ALA A 104 -8.02 7.08 16.53
C ALA A 104 -7.13 7.34 15.30
N LEU A 105 -6.92 8.61 14.94
CA LEU A 105 -5.99 8.99 13.86
C LEU A 105 -4.58 8.49 14.19
N LEU A 106 -4.12 8.73 15.42
CA LEU A 106 -2.79 8.31 15.85
C LEU A 106 -2.63 6.78 15.77
N GLN A 107 -3.61 6.00 16.22
CA GLN A 107 -3.59 4.54 16.12
C GLN A 107 -3.51 4.07 14.67
N ALA A 108 -4.30 4.69 13.78
CA ALA A 108 -4.27 4.38 12.36
C ALA A 108 -2.91 4.72 11.73
N GLU A 109 -2.31 5.86 12.08
CA GLU A 109 -0.97 6.26 11.60
C GLU A 109 0.13 5.31 12.10
N ILE A 110 0.05 4.83 13.34
CA ILE A 110 0.97 3.84 13.89
C ILE A 110 0.87 2.53 13.11
N CYS A 111 -0.35 2.01 12.92
CA CYS A 111 -0.59 0.81 12.12
C CYS A 111 -0.07 0.99 10.68
N TRP A 112 -0.33 2.15 10.08
CA TRP A 112 0.13 2.51 8.75
C TRP A 112 1.65 2.47 8.59
N ILE A 113 2.41 2.97 9.57
CA ILE A 113 3.88 2.97 9.50
C ILE A 113 4.45 1.59 9.83
N GLN A 114 3.95 0.93 10.89
CA GLN A 114 4.53 -0.31 11.40
C GLN A 114 4.17 -1.55 10.55
N CYS A 115 2.97 -1.60 9.98
CA CYS A 115 2.45 -2.81 9.36
C CYS A 115 2.54 -2.82 7.83
N LEU A 116 2.72 -1.66 7.19
CA LEU A 116 2.79 -1.56 5.73
C LEU A 116 4.23 -1.36 5.24
N SER A 117 4.51 -1.81 4.02
CA SER A 117 5.75 -1.43 3.33
C SER A 117 5.64 -0.03 2.71
N PHE A 118 6.78 0.59 2.39
CA PHE A 118 6.80 1.82 1.61
C PHE A 118 6.06 1.68 0.28
N THR A 119 6.12 0.50 -0.35
CA THR A 119 5.43 0.21 -1.61
C THR A 119 3.92 0.20 -1.43
N ASP A 120 3.40 -0.48 -0.40
CA ASP A 120 1.96 -0.54 -0.14
C ASP A 120 1.38 0.86 0.10
N ARG A 121 2.10 1.66 0.90
CA ARG A 121 1.74 3.06 1.17
C ARG A 121 1.78 3.89 -0.10
N ALA A 122 2.80 3.71 -0.94
CA ALA A 122 2.91 4.41 -2.21
C ALA A 122 1.75 4.08 -3.16
N ILE A 123 1.39 2.79 -3.27
CA ILE A 123 0.23 2.34 -4.07
C ILE A 123 -1.06 2.94 -3.52
N ALA A 124 -1.31 2.80 -2.21
CA ALA A 124 -2.52 3.31 -1.58
C ALA A 124 -2.65 4.82 -1.68
N CYS A 125 -1.54 5.56 -1.65
CA CYS A 125 -1.48 7.03 -1.80
C CYS A 125 -1.48 7.52 -3.25
N SER A 126 -1.45 6.63 -4.24
CA SER A 126 -1.18 6.99 -5.65
C SER A 126 0.13 7.75 -5.84
N ALA A 127 1.10 7.49 -4.96
CA ALA A 127 2.42 8.08 -5.00
C ALA A 127 3.28 7.47 -6.12
N PRO A 128 4.40 8.13 -6.51
CA PRO A 128 5.32 7.60 -7.50
C PRO A 128 5.87 6.21 -7.16
N VAL A 129 5.76 5.27 -8.10
CA VAL A 129 6.32 3.92 -8.02
C VAL A 129 7.13 3.58 -9.27
N LYS A 130 7.98 2.56 -9.17
CA LYS A 130 8.65 1.90 -10.29
C LYS A 130 8.09 0.50 -10.44
N ILE A 131 7.94 0.06 -11.69
CA ILE A 131 7.50 -1.28 -12.05
C ILE A 131 8.66 -1.94 -12.80
N SER A 132 9.10 -3.10 -12.34
CA SER A 132 10.17 -3.88 -12.96
C SER A 132 9.72 -5.29 -13.25
N SER A 133 10.07 -5.82 -14.41
CA SER A 133 9.84 -7.22 -14.77
C SER A 133 10.64 -8.15 -13.85
N ALA A 134 10.07 -9.30 -13.49
CA ALA A 134 10.82 -10.35 -12.76
C ALA A 134 12.02 -10.86 -13.56
N ILE A 135 11.94 -10.83 -14.89
CA ILE A 135 13.07 -11.09 -15.78
C ILE A 135 14.07 -9.93 -15.70
N GLU A 136 15.23 -10.21 -15.08
CA GLU A 136 16.41 -9.34 -14.97
C GLU A 136 16.18 -8.00 -14.25
N GLY A 137 15.02 -7.78 -13.62
CA GLY A 137 14.69 -6.50 -12.98
C GLY A 137 14.46 -5.36 -13.97
N ASN A 138 14.24 -5.68 -15.25
CA ASN A 138 14.15 -4.70 -16.33
C ASN A 138 12.98 -3.73 -16.11
N ALA A 139 13.28 -2.42 -16.16
CA ALA A 139 12.33 -1.37 -15.82
C ALA A 139 11.28 -1.19 -16.92
N LEU A 140 10.00 -1.17 -16.52
CA LEU A 140 8.89 -0.74 -17.37
C LEU A 140 8.91 0.78 -17.50
N TYR A 141 8.92 1.27 -18.73
CA TYR A 141 8.96 2.71 -18.99
C TYR A 141 8.14 3.09 -20.23
N VAL A 142 7.81 4.38 -20.34
CA VAL A 142 7.17 4.95 -21.54
C VAL A 142 8.23 5.61 -22.41
N ALA A 143 8.33 5.19 -23.67
CA ALA A 143 9.29 5.76 -24.59
C ALA A 143 8.95 7.21 -24.99
N GLY A 144 9.98 7.95 -25.40
CA GLY A 144 9.85 9.33 -25.88
C GLY A 144 9.12 9.41 -27.23
N ASP A 145 8.92 10.63 -27.73
CA ASP A 145 8.07 10.89 -28.90
C ASP A 145 8.49 10.18 -30.19
N GLY A 146 9.76 9.80 -30.34
CA GLY A 146 10.23 9.00 -31.49
C GLY A 146 9.67 7.57 -31.55
N TYR A 147 8.99 7.10 -30.50
CA TYR A 147 8.41 5.76 -30.39
C TYR A 147 6.90 5.80 -30.11
N ASN A 148 6.25 6.92 -30.42
CA ASN A 148 4.79 6.98 -30.41
C ASN A 148 4.22 5.91 -31.35
N TYR A 149 3.17 5.23 -30.90
CA TYR A 149 2.46 4.28 -31.75
C TYR A 149 1.60 5.02 -32.78
N ASP A 150 0.88 6.05 -32.33
CA ASP A 150 0.09 6.95 -33.17
C ASP A 150 -0.01 8.34 -32.50
N SER A 151 -0.86 9.23 -33.02
CA SER A 151 -1.04 10.59 -32.47
C SER A 151 -1.59 10.61 -31.03
N ASN A 152 -2.27 9.55 -30.61
CA ASN A 152 -2.99 9.44 -29.34
C ASN A 152 -2.33 8.46 -28.37
N ASN A 153 -1.42 7.59 -28.83
CA ASN A 153 -0.90 6.47 -28.07
C ASN A 153 0.63 6.41 -28.08
N ARG A 154 1.21 6.14 -26.91
CA ARG A 154 2.64 5.87 -26.73
C ARG A 154 2.89 4.38 -26.53
N SER A 155 4.08 3.92 -26.91
CA SER A 155 4.51 2.54 -26.69
C SER A 155 5.27 2.41 -25.36
N PRO A 156 4.81 1.56 -24.42
CA PRO A 156 5.60 1.13 -23.27
C PRO A 156 6.59 0.02 -23.66
N PHE A 157 7.72 -0.05 -22.97
CA PHE A 157 8.73 -1.10 -23.14
C PHE A 157 9.34 -1.48 -21.80
N CYS A 158 10.01 -2.63 -21.76
CA CYS A 158 10.94 -2.98 -20.69
C CYS A 158 12.39 -2.80 -21.18
N TRP A 159 13.18 -2.01 -20.46
CA TRP A 159 14.59 -1.78 -20.82
C TRP A 159 15.49 -2.93 -20.35
N LYS A 160 16.31 -3.48 -21.25
CA LYS A 160 17.29 -4.52 -20.94
C LYS A 160 18.55 -3.90 -20.34
N GLY A 161 18.88 -4.28 -19.12
CA GLY A 161 20.08 -3.85 -18.41
C GLY A 161 19.88 -2.64 -17.50
N ASP A 162 20.99 -2.03 -17.08
CA ASP A 162 20.95 -0.96 -16.09
C ASP A 162 20.21 0.28 -16.64
N TRP A 163 19.23 0.74 -15.86
CA TRP A 163 18.46 1.93 -16.18
C TRP A 163 19.12 3.17 -15.57
N THR A 164 19.40 4.16 -16.41
CA THR A 164 19.75 5.50 -15.95
C THR A 164 18.49 6.36 -15.88
N PHE A 165 18.34 7.15 -14.80
CA PHE A 165 17.18 8.01 -14.62
C PHE A 165 16.97 8.92 -15.84
N ASP A 166 15.84 8.77 -16.53
CA ASP A 166 15.53 9.50 -17.76
C ASP A 166 14.15 10.14 -17.66
N LYS A 167 14.13 11.42 -17.27
CA LYS A 167 12.93 12.29 -17.28
C LYS A 167 11.68 11.64 -16.66
N LYS A 168 11.85 10.77 -15.65
CA LYS A 168 10.78 10.04 -14.96
C LYS A 168 10.00 9.05 -15.86
N LYS A 169 10.55 8.60 -16.98
CA LYS A 169 9.88 7.66 -17.91
C LYS A 169 9.54 6.32 -17.26
N GLU A 170 10.30 5.91 -16.26
CA GLU A 170 10.10 4.70 -15.46
C GLU A 170 9.14 4.88 -14.27
N ILE A 171 8.63 6.10 -14.08
CA ILE A 171 7.80 6.44 -12.92
C ILE A 171 6.32 6.31 -13.28
N TRP A 172 5.62 5.54 -12.46
CA TRP A 172 4.20 5.24 -12.59
C TRP A 172 3.44 5.64 -11.33
N ARG A 173 2.11 5.66 -11.40
CA ARG A 173 1.20 5.82 -10.27
C ARG A 173 0.02 4.87 -10.42
N PHE A 174 -0.40 4.27 -9.31
CA PHE A 174 -1.59 3.44 -9.24
C PHE A 174 -2.76 4.31 -8.78
N ILE A 175 -3.72 4.55 -9.67
CA ILE A 175 -4.94 5.32 -9.37
C ILE A 175 -6.07 4.30 -9.15
N PRO A 176 -6.68 4.23 -7.95
CA PRO A 176 -7.76 3.28 -7.68
C PRO A 176 -8.91 3.41 -8.69
N ALA A 177 -9.36 2.27 -9.22
CA ALA A 177 -10.53 2.16 -10.09
C ALA A 177 -11.79 1.83 -9.26
N PRO A 178 -12.99 2.17 -9.74
CA PRO A 178 -14.23 1.95 -8.97
C PRO A 178 -14.70 0.49 -8.96
N THR A 179 -13.98 -0.43 -9.61
CA THR A 179 -14.43 -1.81 -9.85
C THR A 179 -14.04 -2.81 -8.76
N GLY A 180 -13.04 -2.49 -7.93
CA GLY A 180 -12.57 -3.38 -6.87
C GLY A 180 -11.43 -2.79 -6.05
N ALA A 181 -11.13 -3.38 -4.88
CA ALA A 181 -10.14 -2.84 -3.95
C ALA A 181 -8.68 -3.00 -4.44
N SER A 182 -8.46 -3.87 -5.42
CA SER A 182 -7.17 -4.12 -6.06
C SER A 182 -7.16 -3.72 -7.54
N ASP A 183 -8.15 -2.96 -8.01
CA ASP A 183 -8.25 -2.55 -9.41
C ASP A 183 -7.73 -1.11 -9.58
N PHE A 184 -6.88 -0.88 -10.57
CA PHE A 184 -6.19 0.39 -10.76
C PHE A 184 -6.09 0.80 -12.22
N TYR A 185 -6.11 2.10 -12.47
CA TYR A 185 -5.47 2.69 -13.65
C TYR A 185 -3.99 2.92 -13.36
N ILE A 186 -3.11 2.45 -14.24
CA ILE A 186 -1.66 2.61 -14.10
C ILE A 186 -1.21 3.78 -14.96
N VAL A 187 -0.84 4.89 -14.34
CA VAL A 187 -0.59 6.18 -15.00
C VAL A 187 0.89 6.49 -15.05
N SER A 188 1.40 6.81 -16.24
CA SER A 188 2.79 7.27 -16.41
C SER A 188 2.95 8.71 -15.90
N ALA A 189 3.94 8.95 -15.04
CA ALA A 189 4.26 10.30 -14.58
C ALA A 189 4.96 11.15 -15.65
N TYR A 190 5.58 10.51 -16.66
CA TYR A 190 6.21 11.20 -17.79
C TYR A 190 5.18 11.59 -18.85
N ALA A 191 4.32 10.65 -19.25
CA ALA A 191 3.40 10.85 -20.37
C ALA A 191 2.02 11.38 -19.95
N GLU A 192 1.70 11.38 -18.65
CA GLU A 192 0.38 11.73 -18.09
C GLU A 192 -0.77 10.94 -18.75
N GLY A 193 -0.48 9.72 -19.16
CA GLY A 193 -1.40 8.79 -19.80
C GLY A 193 -1.46 7.46 -19.05
N TYR A 194 -2.50 6.67 -19.27
CA TYR A 194 -2.70 5.39 -18.60
C TYR A 194 -2.40 4.19 -19.50
N LEU A 195 -1.86 3.14 -18.89
CA LEU A 195 -1.57 1.84 -19.51
C LEU A 195 -2.88 1.09 -19.80
N TYR A 196 -3.05 0.58 -21.01
CA TYR A 196 -4.24 -0.19 -21.37
C TYR A 196 -3.94 -1.33 -22.35
N ALA A 197 -4.74 -2.39 -22.29
CA ALA A 197 -4.72 -3.48 -23.25
C ALA A 197 -5.47 -3.07 -24.52
N SER A 198 -4.75 -2.87 -25.63
CA SER A 198 -5.39 -2.46 -26.89
C SER A 198 -6.10 -3.64 -27.57
N SER A 199 -6.94 -3.36 -28.57
CA SER A 199 -7.51 -4.39 -29.45
C SER A 199 -6.59 -4.78 -30.62
N VAL A 200 -5.38 -4.21 -30.71
CA VAL A 200 -4.46 -4.43 -31.83
C VAL A 200 -3.69 -5.74 -31.59
N PRO A 201 -3.79 -6.73 -32.48
CA PRO A 201 -3.08 -7.99 -32.34
C PRO A 201 -1.57 -7.82 -32.59
N VAL A 202 -0.78 -8.66 -31.92
CA VAL A 202 0.65 -8.88 -32.17
C VAL A 202 0.80 -10.33 -32.62
N ALA A 203 1.49 -10.56 -33.74
CA ALA A 203 1.73 -11.91 -34.24
C ALA A 203 2.63 -12.65 -33.25
N ASP A 204 2.10 -13.71 -32.64
CA ASP A 204 2.88 -14.65 -31.84
C ASP A 204 3.43 -15.75 -32.75
N SER A 205 4.67 -16.17 -32.52
CA SER A 205 5.27 -17.34 -33.16
C SER A 205 4.47 -18.62 -32.92
N ASP A 206 3.71 -18.68 -31.83
CA ASP A 206 2.94 -19.86 -31.41
C ASP A 206 1.46 -19.83 -31.84
N GLY A 207 1.05 -18.84 -32.65
CA GLY A 207 -0.31 -18.75 -33.20
C GLY A 207 -1.39 -18.21 -32.24
N TYR A 208 -0.99 -17.72 -31.06
CA TYR A 208 -1.90 -17.08 -30.10
C TYR A 208 -2.06 -15.58 -30.37
N LEU A 209 -3.26 -15.04 -30.12
CA LEU A 209 -3.57 -13.62 -30.26
C LEU A 209 -3.10 -12.84 -29.02
N GLN A 210 -1.80 -12.55 -28.94
CA GLN A 210 -1.32 -11.48 -28.07
C GLN A 210 -1.86 -10.14 -28.56
N LYS A 211 -2.08 -9.20 -27.64
CA LYS A 211 -2.50 -7.84 -27.96
C LYS A 211 -1.44 -6.85 -27.50
N ARG A 212 -1.32 -5.75 -28.23
CA ARG A 212 -0.40 -4.68 -27.90
C ARG A 212 -0.89 -3.96 -26.65
N VAL A 213 0.04 -3.63 -25.76
CA VAL A 213 -0.23 -2.73 -24.63
C VAL A 213 0.27 -1.35 -25.00
N LEU A 214 -0.54 -0.32 -24.70
CA LEU A 214 -0.26 1.06 -25.07
C LEU A 214 -0.49 1.98 -23.88
N VAL A 215 0.04 3.19 -23.97
CA VAL A 215 -0.24 4.28 -23.02
C VAL A 215 -1.06 5.35 -23.74
N ARG A 216 -2.32 5.49 -23.36
CA ARG A 216 -3.25 6.45 -23.98
C ARG A 216 -2.97 7.85 -23.45
N ARG A 217 -2.81 8.83 -24.34
CA ARG A 217 -2.70 10.24 -23.98
C ARG A 217 -4.05 10.77 -23.49
N GLY A 218 -4.03 11.54 -22.42
CA GLY A 218 -5.21 12.21 -21.87
C GLY A 218 -5.83 11.51 -20.65
N ALA A 219 -6.61 12.28 -19.88
CA ALA A 219 -7.02 11.94 -18.52
C ALA A 219 -8.40 11.26 -18.39
N SER A 220 -9.03 10.82 -19.50
CA SER A 220 -10.35 10.20 -19.43
C SER A 220 -10.26 8.74 -18.95
N PHE A 221 -10.36 8.54 -17.64
CA PHE A 221 -10.41 7.23 -16.98
C PHE A 221 -11.79 6.55 -17.13
N SER A 222 -12.18 6.26 -18.36
CA SER A 222 -13.48 5.66 -18.68
C SER A 222 -13.39 4.32 -19.42
N ASP A 223 -12.19 3.94 -19.85
CA ASP A 223 -11.98 2.73 -20.66
C ASP A 223 -11.73 1.52 -19.74
N PRO A 224 -12.62 0.51 -19.74
CA PRO A 224 -12.43 -0.71 -18.95
C PRO A 224 -11.13 -1.45 -19.30
N CYS A 225 -10.61 -1.28 -20.52
CA CYS A 225 -9.35 -1.89 -20.95
C CYS A 225 -8.13 -1.25 -20.27
N GLY A 226 -8.30 -0.10 -19.59
CA GLY A 226 -7.26 0.54 -18.79
C GLY A 226 -7.23 0.10 -17.32
N ILE A 227 -8.17 -0.75 -16.89
CA ILE A 227 -8.27 -1.22 -15.51
C ILE A 227 -7.46 -2.50 -15.36
N TRP A 228 -6.47 -2.46 -14.47
CA TRP A 228 -5.60 -3.58 -14.13
C TRP A 228 -5.78 -3.95 -12.66
N ARG A 229 -6.14 -5.20 -12.41
CA ARG A 229 -6.15 -5.83 -11.10
C ARG A 229 -4.74 -6.20 -10.69
N LEU A 230 -4.29 -5.68 -9.56
CA LEU A 230 -3.03 -6.07 -8.93
C LEU A 230 -3.24 -7.36 -8.14
N VAL A 231 -2.60 -8.43 -8.60
CA VAL A 231 -2.70 -9.77 -7.99
C VAL A 231 -1.41 -10.07 -7.24
N LYS A 232 -1.52 -10.33 -5.94
CA LYS A 232 -0.38 -10.78 -5.13
C LYS A 232 0.05 -12.18 -5.56
N LEU A 233 1.36 -12.36 -5.75
CA LEU A 233 1.97 -13.66 -5.98
C LEU A 233 2.89 -14.01 -4.79
N GLU A 234 3.56 -15.15 -4.86
CA GLU A 234 4.57 -15.52 -3.87
C GLU A 234 5.72 -14.50 -3.78
N GLY A 235 6.13 -14.18 -2.56
CA GLY A 235 7.20 -13.22 -2.28
C GLY A 235 6.79 -11.77 -2.50
N ASP A 236 7.69 -10.98 -3.09
CA ASP A 236 7.50 -9.56 -3.41
C ASP A 236 7.00 -9.32 -4.85
N ARG A 237 6.52 -10.39 -5.50
CA ARG A 237 6.08 -10.37 -6.89
C ARG A 237 4.56 -10.22 -6.98
N CYS A 238 4.13 -9.65 -8.10
CA CYS A 238 2.73 -9.44 -8.43
C CYS A 238 2.47 -9.70 -9.91
N ALA A 239 1.20 -9.86 -10.27
CA ALA A 239 0.75 -9.84 -11.65
C ALA A 239 -0.24 -8.68 -11.85
N LEU A 240 -0.30 -8.17 -13.08
CA LEU A 240 -1.27 -7.14 -13.48
C LEU A 240 -2.27 -7.78 -14.45
N TYR A 241 -3.48 -8.01 -13.98
CA TYR A 241 -4.53 -8.73 -14.70
C TYR A 241 -5.62 -7.78 -15.20
N ASN A 242 -5.93 -7.84 -16.49
CA ASN A 242 -7.04 -7.09 -17.07
C ASN A 242 -8.29 -7.97 -17.12
N VAL A 243 -9.20 -7.78 -16.16
CA VAL A 243 -10.44 -8.57 -16.03
C VAL A 243 -11.33 -8.44 -17.27
N ASN A 244 -11.34 -7.28 -17.92
CA ASN A 244 -12.23 -7.01 -19.06
C ASN A 244 -11.80 -7.74 -20.34
N GLN A 245 -10.53 -8.12 -20.45
CA GLN A 245 -10.00 -8.83 -21.61
C GLN A 245 -9.47 -10.22 -21.31
N ASP A 246 -9.52 -10.66 -20.04
CA ASP A 246 -8.99 -11.93 -19.55
C ASP A 246 -7.52 -12.17 -19.93
N VAL A 247 -6.69 -11.16 -19.67
CA VAL A 247 -5.25 -11.19 -20.02
C VAL A 247 -4.38 -10.58 -18.92
N PHE A 248 -3.12 -11.00 -18.88
CA PHE A 248 -2.09 -10.44 -18.02
C PHE A 248 -1.17 -9.49 -18.77
N LEU A 249 -0.65 -8.49 -18.08
CA LEU A 249 0.49 -7.71 -18.58
C LEU A 249 1.73 -8.60 -18.61
N SER A 250 2.40 -8.64 -19.76
CA SER A 250 3.57 -9.48 -19.99
C SER A 250 4.67 -8.71 -20.68
N SER A 251 5.92 -9.08 -20.39
CA SER A 251 7.08 -8.67 -21.16
C SER A 251 7.90 -9.90 -21.54
N PRO A 252 7.63 -10.50 -22.70
CA PRO A 252 8.29 -11.72 -23.15
C PRO A 252 9.77 -11.43 -23.48
N PRO A 253 10.68 -12.42 -23.42
CA PRO A 253 12.13 -12.23 -23.45
C PRO A 253 12.65 -11.68 -24.78
N GLU A 254 11.88 -11.89 -25.85
CA GLU A 254 12.16 -11.38 -27.19
C GLU A 254 12.30 -9.86 -27.14
N ALA A 255 13.42 -9.39 -27.65
CA ALA A 255 13.70 -7.98 -27.72
C ALA A 255 12.93 -7.42 -28.93
N ALA A 256 12.12 -6.36 -28.72
CA ALA A 256 11.62 -5.50 -29.79
C ALA A 256 12.79 -4.94 -30.62
N ASP A 257 13.87 -4.63 -29.90
CA ASP A 257 15.22 -4.42 -30.42
C ASP A 257 16.23 -4.80 -29.32
N GLY A 258 17.52 -4.90 -29.65
CA GLY A 258 18.56 -5.43 -28.76
C GLY A 258 18.60 -4.86 -27.32
N TYR A 259 17.97 -3.72 -27.05
CA TYR A 259 17.92 -3.07 -25.73
C TYR A 259 16.52 -3.04 -25.09
N ARG A 260 15.46 -3.39 -25.81
CA ARG A 260 14.08 -3.17 -25.36
C ARG A 260 13.24 -4.41 -25.59
N ARG A 261 12.50 -4.84 -24.59
CA ARG A 261 11.46 -5.86 -24.73
C ARG A 261 10.11 -5.21 -24.91
N ASP A 262 9.30 -5.81 -25.77
CA ASP A 262 7.93 -5.41 -25.91
C ASP A 262 7.16 -5.66 -24.61
N VAL A 263 6.09 -4.88 -24.44
CA VAL A 263 5.10 -5.04 -23.39
C VAL A 263 3.78 -5.32 -24.07
N VAL A 264 3.26 -6.51 -23.82
CA VAL A 264 2.11 -7.10 -24.52
C VAL A 264 1.19 -7.77 -23.51
N THR A 265 0.02 -8.21 -23.98
CA THR A 265 -0.87 -9.03 -23.17
C THR A 265 -0.53 -10.51 -23.34
N SER A 266 -0.61 -11.29 -22.27
CA SER A 266 -0.56 -12.74 -22.31
C SER A 266 -1.90 -13.31 -21.84
N PRO A 267 -2.55 -14.23 -22.58
CA PRO A 267 -3.82 -14.84 -22.17
C PRO A 267 -3.69 -15.61 -20.85
N PHE A 268 -4.78 -15.68 -20.09
CA PHE A 268 -4.85 -16.55 -18.93
C PHE A 268 -5.11 -18.00 -19.37
N HIS A 269 -4.20 -18.91 -18.99
CA HIS A 269 -4.34 -20.34 -19.25
C HIS A 269 -4.25 -21.11 -17.92
N PRO A 270 -5.38 -21.56 -17.37
CA PRO A 270 -5.41 -22.30 -16.10
C PRO A 270 -4.61 -23.61 -16.12
N LEU A 271 -4.32 -24.14 -17.31
CA LEU A 271 -3.63 -25.41 -17.54
C LEU A 271 -2.15 -25.25 -17.95
N ASP A 272 -1.63 -24.03 -18.04
CA ASP A 272 -0.19 -23.82 -18.25
C ASP A 272 0.55 -24.31 -16.99
N GLU A 273 1.16 -25.50 -17.08
CA GLU A 273 1.86 -26.19 -15.97
C GLU A 273 3.01 -25.37 -15.37
N LYS A 274 3.47 -24.32 -16.08
CA LYS A 274 4.46 -23.37 -15.59
C LYS A 274 3.86 -21.97 -15.59
N ARG A 275 3.68 -21.42 -14.39
CA ARG A 275 3.52 -19.98 -14.16
C ARG A 275 4.61 -19.24 -14.95
N SER A 276 4.21 -18.45 -15.95
CA SER A 276 5.14 -17.72 -16.80
C SER A 276 5.72 -16.53 -16.04
N GLU A 277 7.04 -16.54 -15.83
CA GLU A 277 7.77 -15.43 -15.18
C GLU A 277 7.65 -14.10 -15.95
N TYR A 278 7.25 -14.14 -17.23
CA TYR A 278 7.05 -12.95 -18.07
C TYR A 278 5.85 -12.11 -17.63
N ARG A 279 4.92 -12.71 -16.86
CA ARG A 279 3.73 -12.04 -16.30
C ARG A 279 4.00 -11.46 -14.90
N GLU A 280 5.21 -11.66 -14.38
CA GLU A 280 5.55 -11.28 -13.01
C GLU A 280 6.28 -9.95 -12.95
N TRP A 281 5.82 -9.12 -12.02
CA TRP A 281 6.30 -7.76 -11.84
C TRP A 281 6.65 -7.54 -10.38
N LYS A 282 7.64 -6.68 -10.14
CA LYS A 282 7.98 -6.13 -8.84
C LYS A 282 7.67 -4.65 -8.86
N ILE A 283 6.93 -4.19 -7.84
CA ILE A 283 6.58 -2.78 -7.67
C ILE A 283 7.37 -2.26 -6.48
N THR A 284 7.97 -1.07 -6.63
CA THR A 284 8.72 -0.41 -5.55
C THR A 284 8.33 1.05 -5.46
N ALA A 285 8.25 1.59 -4.25
CA ALA A 285 8.13 3.04 -4.06
C ALA A 285 9.30 3.75 -4.75
N ALA A 286 9.02 4.71 -5.62
CA ALA A 286 10.06 5.44 -6.33
C ALA A 286 10.72 6.50 -5.44
N THR A 287 9.95 7.03 -4.50
CA THR A 287 10.37 8.05 -3.53
C THR A 287 9.71 7.78 -2.20
N VAL A 288 10.44 7.93 -1.10
CA VAL A 288 9.91 7.87 0.26
C VAL A 288 10.02 9.27 0.88
N PRO A 289 8.92 9.89 1.33
CA PRO A 289 8.96 11.16 2.05
C PRO A 289 9.83 11.06 3.31
N LEU A 290 10.63 12.09 3.60
CA LEU A 290 11.52 12.09 4.78
C LEU A 290 10.76 11.93 6.10
N MET A 291 9.56 12.53 6.21
CA MET A 291 8.71 12.35 7.40
C MET A 291 8.38 10.88 7.62
N GLU A 292 7.97 10.19 6.55
CA GLU A 292 7.63 8.76 6.59
C GLU A 292 8.85 7.90 6.90
N MET A 293 10.02 8.23 6.33
CA MET A 293 11.28 7.55 6.65
C MET A 293 11.65 7.70 8.13
N GLY A 294 11.57 8.91 8.67
CA GLY A 294 11.90 9.16 10.09
C GLY A 294 11.00 8.40 11.05
N LEU A 295 9.69 8.33 10.73
CA LEU A 295 8.74 7.53 11.51
C LEU A 295 9.07 6.03 11.43
N HIS A 296 9.42 5.54 10.24
CA HIS A 296 9.80 4.14 10.05
C HIS A 296 11.07 3.77 10.83
N GLU A 297 12.11 4.62 10.76
CA GLU A 297 13.35 4.47 11.54
C GLU A 297 13.07 4.49 13.05
N PHE A 298 12.20 5.42 13.50
CA PHE A 298 11.79 5.52 14.89
C PHE A 298 11.14 4.23 15.40
N PHE A 299 10.14 3.71 14.69
CA PHE A 299 9.46 2.48 15.12
C PHE A 299 10.32 1.22 14.97
N LYS A 300 11.35 1.25 14.13
CA LYS A 300 12.42 0.23 14.07
C LYS A 300 13.47 0.37 15.17
N ARG A 301 13.37 1.40 16.02
CA ARG A 301 14.34 1.74 17.07
C ARG A 301 15.73 2.09 16.54
N GLU A 302 15.79 2.54 15.28
CA GLU A 302 16.99 3.11 14.69
C GLU A 302 17.08 4.59 15.08
N TYR A 303 17.08 4.87 16.39
CA TYR A 303 16.85 6.21 16.93
C TYR A 303 17.87 7.25 16.45
N GLU A 304 19.13 6.87 16.24
CA GLU A 304 20.16 7.77 15.69
C GLU A 304 19.78 8.25 14.28
N LYS A 305 19.36 7.32 13.41
CA LYS A 305 18.90 7.65 12.06
C LYS A 305 17.62 8.47 12.11
N ALA A 306 16.69 8.11 12.98
CA ALA A 306 15.44 8.85 13.16
C ALA A 306 15.73 10.32 13.54
N VAL A 307 16.64 10.57 14.49
CA VAL A 307 17.07 11.93 14.86
C VAL A 307 17.67 12.68 13.66
N GLU A 308 18.55 12.04 12.89
CA GLU A 308 19.15 12.62 11.68
C GLU A 308 18.07 12.98 10.65
N THR A 309 17.16 12.06 10.36
CA THR A 309 16.08 12.22 9.39
C THR A 309 15.09 13.30 9.81
N PHE A 310 14.64 13.32 11.07
CA PHE A 310 13.75 14.38 11.56
C PHE A 310 14.44 15.75 11.58
N SER A 311 15.75 15.79 11.84
CA SER A 311 16.52 17.04 11.75
C SER A 311 16.58 17.56 10.31
N LYS A 312 16.74 16.67 9.32
CA LYS A 312 16.62 17.03 7.88
C LYS A 312 15.22 17.48 7.49
N VAL A 313 14.18 16.95 8.13
CA VAL A 313 12.79 17.43 7.95
C VAL A 313 12.65 18.85 8.49
N LEU A 314 13.18 19.10 9.68
CA LEU A 314 13.07 20.38 10.39
C LEU A 314 13.95 21.50 9.82
N SER A 315 15.00 21.15 9.06
CA SER A 315 15.86 22.13 8.39
C SER A 315 15.27 22.67 7.07
N LYS A 316 14.11 22.17 6.63
CA LYS A 316 13.45 22.66 5.42
C LYS A 316 12.78 24.01 5.69
N ASP A 317 13.01 24.97 4.80
CA ASP A 317 12.43 26.32 4.86
C ASP A 317 10.89 26.33 4.84
N THR A 318 10.29 25.35 4.15
CA THR A 318 8.83 25.21 4.03
C THR A 318 8.38 23.86 4.59
N ILE A 319 7.88 23.87 5.82
CA ILE A 319 7.26 22.71 6.48
C ILE A 319 5.89 23.11 7.04
N PHE A 320 4.88 22.27 6.83
CA PHE A 320 3.56 22.49 7.42
C PHE A 320 3.64 22.44 8.95
N SER A 321 2.85 23.28 9.64
CA SER A 321 2.90 23.36 11.10
C SER A 321 2.66 22.00 11.79
N ALA A 322 1.70 21.21 11.28
CA ALA A 322 1.41 19.88 11.80
C ALA A 322 2.60 18.92 11.65
N ASP A 323 3.21 18.89 10.46
CA ASP A 323 4.41 18.07 10.20
C ASP A 323 5.59 18.52 11.05
N ARG A 324 5.77 19.84 11.23
CA ARG A 324 6.82 20.39 12.09
C ARG A 324 6.65 19.92 13.53
N LYS A 325 5.44 20.06 14.09
CA LYS A 325 5.12 19.54 15.42
C LYS A 325 5.43 18.06 15.49
N LYS A 326 4.94 17.26 14.53
CA LYS A 326 5.16 15.80 14.49
C LYS A 326 6.63 15.43 14.48
N ALA A 327 7.45 16.05 13.60
CA ALA A 327 8.89 15.79 13.55
C ALA A 327 9.59 16.12 14.87
N ILE A 328 9.26 17.24 15.52
CA ILE A 328 9.86 17.60 16.81
C ILE A 328 9.47 16.57 17.89
N HIS A 329 8.21 16.12 17.93
CA HIS A 329 7.78 15.10 18.90
C HIS A 329 8.55 13.79 18.75
N TYR A 330 8.65 13.26 17.53
CA TYR A 330 9.37 12.00 17.34
C TYR A 330 10.90 12.15 17.49
N ARG A 331 11.46 13.31 17.15
CA ARG A 331 12.88 13.62 17.41
C ARG A 331 13.16 13.71 18.91
N LEU A 332 12.30 14.36 19.68
CA LEU A 332 12.36 14.41 21.14
C LEU A 332 12.38 13.00 21.72
N MET A 333 11.44 12.14 21.32
CA MET A 333 11.40 10.76 21.79
C MET A 333 12.67 10.00 21.43
N ALA A 334 13.15 10.12 20.19
CA ALA A 334 14.37 9.44 19.76
C ALA A 334 15.60 9.91 20.56
N ASN A 335 15.74 11.23 20.79
CA ASN A 335 16.79 11.80 21.64
C ASN A 335 16.69 11.30 23.08
N TRP A 336 15.47 11.20 23.61
CA TRP A 336 15.24 10.67 24.96
C TRP A 336 15.68 9.22 25.08
N MET A 337 15.33 8.36 24.11
CA MET A 337 15.78 6.97 24.07
C MET A 337 17.29 6.82 23.98
N LEU A 338 17.95 7.76 23.29
CA LEU A 338 19.41 7.83 23.20
C LEU A 338 20.07 8.46 24.44
N LYS A 339 19.29 8.95 25.43
CA LYS A 339 19.76 9.71 26.60
C LYS A 339 20.48 11.02 26.23
N ASN A 340 20.11 11.61 25.11
CA ASN A 340 20.59 12.91 24.64
C ASN A 340 19.81 14.05 25.30
N GLU A 341 19.94 14.21 26.61
CA GLU A 341 19.09 15.11 27.41
C GLU A 341 19.10 16.57 26.94
N ASP A 342 20.25 17.09 26.52
CA ASP A 342 20.35 18.50 26.09
C ASP A 342 19.55 18.76 24.81
N TYR A 343 19.60 17.83 23.85
CA TYR A 343 18.80 17.91 22.63
C TYR A 343 17.31 17.68 22.92
N ALA A 344 16.98 16.78 23.84
CA ALA A 344 15.61 16.59 24.29
C ALA A 344 15.04 17.86 24.94
N LYS A 345 15.82 18.55 25.80
CA LYS A 345 15.40 19.83 26.42
C LYS A 345 15.16 20.92 25.36
N GLN A 346 15.97 20.97 24.31
CA GLN A 346 15.74 21.88 23.18
C GLN A 346 14.43 21.58 22.45
N ASP A 347 14.15 20.31 22.17
CA ASP A 347 12.90 19.90 21.52
C ASP A 347 11.67 20.19 22.40
N ILE A 348 11.76 20.01 23.72
CA ILE A 348 10.69 20.41 24.67
C ILE A 348 10.42 21.91 24.58
N ALA A 349 11.47 22.74 24.58
CA ALA A 349 11.30 24.19 24.46
C ALA A 349 10.61 24.58 23.15
N LEU A 350 11.02 23.98 22.03
CA LEU A 350 10.39 24.20 20.72
C LEU A 350 8.91 23.79 20.71
N LEU A 351 8.55 22.73 21.41
CA LEU A 351 7.16 22.28 21.52
C LEU A 351 6.33 23.18 22.42
N SER A 352 6.89 23.69 23.53
CA SER A 352 6.21 24.63 24.45
C SER A 352 5.73 25.89 23.73
N ASP A 353 6.48 26.39 22.76
CA ASP A 353 6.09 27.51 21.91
C ASP A 353 4.95 27.16 20.92
N LEU A 354 4.64 25.88 20.75
CA LEU A 354 3.66 25.34 19.80
C LEU A 354 2.37 24.83 20.47
N ASP A 355 2.16 25.16 21.75
CA ASP A 355 0.95 24.82 22.52
C ASP A 355 0.69 23.30 22.55
N TRP A 356 1.76 22.54 22.83
CA TRP A 356 1.75 21.08 22.79
C TRP A 356 1.25 20.44 24.09
N SER A 357 0.67 19.24 23.98
CA SER A 357 0.23 18.44 25.12
C SER A 357 1.10 17.20 25.31
N PRO A 358 1.68 17.00 26.49
CA PRO A 358 2.40 15.78 26.83
C PRO A 358 1.58 14.49 26.81
N SER A 359 0.24 14.58 26.86
CA SER A 359 -0.64 13.42 26.70
C SER A 359 -0.44 12.69 25.37
N TYR A 360 0.03 13.41 24.33
CA TYR A 360 0.38 12.82 23.04
C TYR A 360 1.44 11.72 23.17
N PHE A 361 2.45 11.89 24.05
CA PHE A 361 3.47 10.87 24.27
C PHE A 361 2.91 9.60 24.87
N TYR A 362 2.06 9.72 25.89
CA TYR A 362 1.40 8.57 26.48
C TYR A 362 0.51 7.83 25.49
N CYS A 363 -0.16 8.56 24.58
CA CYS A 363 -0.95 7.93 23.51
C CYS A 363 -0.06 7.21 22.49
N VAL A 364 1.04 7.81 22.03
CA VAL A 364 2.01 7.16 21.13
C VAL A 364 2.59 5.92 21.80
N LEU A 365 2.88 5.99 23.09
CA LEU A 365 3.44 4.89 23.89
C LEU A 365 2.48 3.71 24.01
N ARG A 366 1.26 3.98 24.46
CA ARG A 366 0.23 2.97 24.68
C ARG A 366 -0.16 2.26 23.38
N HIS A 367 -0.18 2.98 22.27
CA HIS A 367 -0.64 2.44 20.99
C HIS A 367 0.49 1.99 20.06
N GLY A 368 1.71 2.49 20.25
CA GLY A 368 2.90 2.17 19.46
C GLY A 368 3.52 0.81 19.76
N LYS A 369 3.03 0.10 20.80
CA LYS A 369 3.57 -1.18 21.28
C LYS A 369 5.08 -1.13 21.53
N LEU A 370 5.56 -0.01 22.09
CA LEU A 370 6.92 0.07 22.63
C LEU A 370 7.03 -0.88 23.83
N VAL A 371 8.17 -1.54 24.04
CA VAL A 371 8.30 -2.57 25.11
C VAL A 371 8.26 -1.91 26.49
N ASP A 372 8.01 -2.69 27.52
CA ASP A 372 8.01 -2.25 28.93
C ASP A 372 9.27 -1.43 29.31
N GLU A 373 10.44 -1.77 28.75
CA GLU A 373 11.70 -1.05 28.98
C GLU A 373 11.72 0.38 28.39
N ASP A 374 11.17 0.55 27.18
CA ASP A 374 11.01 1.85 26.52
C ASP A 374 9.99 2.71 27.28
N THR A 375 8.95 2.07 27.82
CA THR A 375 7.91 2.71 28.64
C THR A 375 8.49 3.23 29.96
N ALA A 376 9.31 2.44 30.65
CA ALA A 376 9.94 2.81 31.93
C ALA A 376 10.96 3.96 31.82
N LEU A 377 11.69 4.05 30.70
CA LEU A 377 12.59 5.18 30.41
C LEU A 377 11.80 6.47 30.14
N LEU A 378 10.62 6.38 29.54
CA LEU A 378 9.80 7.54 29.19
C LEU A 378 8.92 8.05 30.34
N GLU A 379 8.56 7.22 31.31
CA GLU A 379 7.92 7.67 32.57
C GLU A 379 8.81 8.63 33.38
N GLN A 380 10.11 8.67 33.09
CA GLN A 380 11.08 9.58 33.70
C GLN A 380 11.13 10.95 33.02
N LEU A 381 10.40 11.16 31.91
CA LEU A 381 10.29 12.47 31.29
C LEU A 381 9.68 13.46 32.29
N PRO A 382 10.24 14.68 32.42
CA PRO A 382 9.68 15.75 33.26
C PRO A 382 8.48 16.39 32.55
N VAL A 383 7.51 15.55 32.22
CA VAL A 383 6.23 15.93 31.70
C VAL A 383 5.34 16.17 32.92
N LYS A 384 4.87 17.41 33.10
CA LYS A 384 3.80 17.63 34.08
C LYS A 384 2.61 16.75 33.67
N SER A 385 2.31 15.74 34.47
CA SER A 385 1.05 15.01 34.38
C SER A 385 -0.10 16.04 34.38
N PRO A 386 -1.13 15.84 33.55
CA PRO A 386 -2.27 16.75 33.49
C PRO A 386 -2.92 16.98 34.86
#